data_AF-A0A916FXT5-F1
#
_entry.id   AF-A0A916FXT5-F1
#
_cell.length_a   1.000
_cell.length_b   1.000
_cell.length_c   1.000
_cell.angle_alpha   90.00
_cell.angle_beta   90.00
_cell.angle_gamma   90.00
#
_symmetry.space_group_name_H-M   'P 1'
#
loop_
_entity.id
_entity.type
_entity.pdbx_description
1 polymer ?
#
loop_
_entity_poly.entity_id
_entity_poly.type
_entity_poly.pdbx_seq_one_letter_code
_entity_poly.pdbx_strand_id
1 'polypeptide(L)'
;EQVLGDEGTLVMPTQSGDLSDPAEWRNPPVPETWWQIIRETMPAFDPDFTPTRRMGKIPETFRKRKGVLRSGNPRDSFAARGPNASTITAHHSLEFGLGENSPLARLAAHDLNARVLLLGVGHGNNTSLHLAEYRANFPGKRIIKQGAPILVNGERRWAEFEDVDTNSDDFPLIGADFARDTGLQRAGKIAQADALFFPQRALVDYAVEWMERERK
;
A
#
# COMPACT_ATOMS: atom_id res chain seq x y z
N GLU A 1 -5.24 7.55 17.36
CA GLU A 1 -5.81 8.91 17.27
C GLU A 1 -5.51 9.73 18.52
N GLN A 2 -5.97 9.35 19.72
CA GLN A 2 -5.69 10.14 20.94
C GLN A 2 -4.19 10.43 21.14
N VAL A 3 -3.32 9.44 20.93
CA VAL A 3 -1.85 9.61 21.02
C VAL A 3 -1.28 10.57 19.96
N LEU A 4 -1.91 10.62 18.79
CA LEU A 4 -1.50 11.50 17.69
C LEU A 4 -1.94 12.96 17.93
N GLY A 5 -3.01 13.16 18.73
CA GLY A 5 -3.62 14.48 18.92
C GLY A 5 -4.21 15.04 17.62
N ASP A 6 -4.56 16.32 17.66
CA ASP A 6 -5.16 17.01 16.51
C ASP A 6 -4.13 17.40 15.44
N GLU A 7 -2.85 17.44 15.80
CA GLU A 7 -1.74 17.76 14.89
C GLU A 7 -1.22 16.52 14.13
N GLY A 8 -1.53 15.32 14.63
CA GLY A 8 -1.06 14.08 14.01
C GLY A 8 -1.97 13.59 12.90
N THR A 9 -1.39 12.91 11.91
CA THR A 9 -2.14 12.26 10.83
C THR A 9 -1.96 10.75 10.90
N LEU A 10 -3.07 10.01 10.93
CA LEU A 10 -3.10 8.55 10.88
C LEU A 10 -3.38 8.09 9.45
N VAL A 11 -2.59 7.15 8.94
CA VAL A 11 -2.75 6.57 7.61
C VAL A 11 -2.72 5.06 7.70
N MET A 12 -3.57 4.39 6.91
CA MET A 12 -3.59 2.92 6.79
C MET A 12 -3.78 2.53 5.32
N PRO A 13 -3.13 1.46 4.84
CA PRO A 13 -3.47 0.89 3.54
C PRO A 13 -4.90 0.34 3.58
N THR A 14 -5.64 0.58 2.51
CA THR A 14 -7.02 0.12 2.30
C THR A 14 -7.13 -0.61 0.98
N GLN A 15 -6.16 -1.48 0.69
CA GLN A 15 -6.07 -2.18 -0.58
C GLN A 15 -7.30 -3.05 -0.83
N SER A 16 -7.72 -3.08 -2.09
CA SER A 16 -8.91 -3.77 -2.60
C SER A 16 -8.49 -4.70 -3.75
N GLY A 17 -7.58 -5.63 -3.47
CA GLY A 17 -6.99 -6.52 -4.48
C GLY A 17 -7.97 -7.42 -5.24
N ASP A 18 -9.23 -7.54 -4.81
CA ASP A 18 -10.29 -8.20 -5.60
C ASP A 18 -10.69 -7.38 -6.85
N LEU A 19 -10.33 -6.09 -6.93
CA LEU A 19 -10.53 -5.24 -8.11
C LEU A 19 -9.36 -5.32 -9.09
N SER A 20 -8.82 -6.52 -9.29
CA SER A 20 -7.71 -6.81 -10.21
C SER A 20 -8.17 -7.75 -11.34
N ASP A 21 -7.32 -7.93 -12.36
CA ASP A 21 -7.62 -8.85 -13.45
C ASP A 21 -7.75 -10.30 -12.92
N PRO A 22 -8.88 -10.98 -13.18
CA PRO A 22 -9.10 -12.35 -12.71
C PRO A 22 -8.12 -13.37 -13.30
N ALA A 23 -7.42 -13.05 -14.39
CA ALA A 23 -6.34 -13.88 -14.94
C ALA A 23 -5.17 -14.05 -13.96
N GLU A 24 -4.95 -13.07 -13.07
CA GLU A 24 -3.87 -13.10 -12.08
C GLU A 24 -4.27 -13.74 -10.74
N TRP A 25 -5.54 -14.12 -10.59
CA TRP A 25 -6.03 -14.64 -9.32
C TRP A 25 -5.56 -16.08 -9.08
N ARG A 26 -4.92 -16.30 -7.92
CA ARG A 26 -4.44 -17.62 -7.49
C ARG A 26 -5.04 -18.08 -6.16
N ASN A 27 -5.72 -17.20 -5.44
CA ASN A 27 -6.17 -17.44 -4.07
C ASN A 27 -7.58 -16.87 -3.79
N PRO A 28 -8.65 -17.52 -4.28
CA PRO A 28 -8.63 -18.65 -5.22
C PRO A 28 -8.56 -18.17 -6.69
N PRO A 29 -8.17 -19.04 -7.65
CA PRO A 29 -8.39 -18.79 -9.08
C PRO A 29 -9.87 -18.96 -9.45
N VAL A 30 -10.24 -18.48 -10.63
CA VAL A 30 -11.57 -18.68 -11.25
C VAL A 30 -11.42 -19.22 -12.67
N PRO A 31 -12.43 -19.94 -13.23
CA PRO A 31 -12.37 -20.45 -14.60
C PRO A 31 -12.08 -19.33 -15.61
N GLU A 32 -11.24 -19.62 -16.61
CA GLU A 32 -10.89 -18.66 -17.68
C GLU A 32 -12.13 -18.15 -18.43
N THR A 33 -13.15 -19.00 -18.59
CA THR A 33 -14.43 -18.63 -19.19
C THR A 33 -15.18 -17.53 -18.43
N TRP A 34 -14.82 -17.25 -17.18
CA TRP A 34 -15.41 -16.18 -16.37
C TRP A 34 -14.66 -14.86 -16.48
N TRP A 35 -13.41 -14.84 -16.96
CA TRP A 35 -12.56 -13.66 -16.90
C TRP A 35 -13.17 -12.46 -17.61
N GLN A 36 -13.66 -12.66 -18.83
CA GLN A 36 -14.25 -11.57 -19.61
C GLN A 36 -15.56 -11.06 -18.98
N ILE A 37 -16.40 -11.97 -18.46
CA ILE A 37 -17.64 -11.60 -17.75
C ILE A 37 -17.29 -10.75 -16.53
N ILE A 38 -16.30 -11.18 -15.73
CA ILE A 38 -15.82 -10.44 -14.56
C ILE A 38 -15.32 -9.06 -14.98
N ARG A 39 -14.46 -8.95 -16.00
CA ARG A 39 -13.98 -7.65 -16.49
C ARG A 39 -15.14 -6.74 -16.87
N GLU A 40 -16.17 -7.26 -17.55
CA GLU A 40 -17.34 -6.52 -18.02
C GLU A 40 -18.32 -6.09 -16.91
N THR A 41 -18.47 -6.90 -15.84
CA THR A 41 -19.50 -6.69 -14.83
C THR A 41 -18.99 -6.25 -13.45
N MET A 42 -17.68 -6.37 -13.17
CA MET A 42 -17.12 -5.98 -11.87
C MET A 42 -17.40 -4.50 -11.59
N PRO A 43 -18.00 -4.15 -10.42
CA PRO A 43 -18.26 -2.77 -10.05
C PRO A 43 -16.99 -1.93 -10.02
N ALA A 44 -17.07 -0.67 -10.47
CA ALA A 44 -15.97 0.26 -10.32
C ALA A 44 -15.64 0.50 -8.85
N PHE A 45 -14.38 0.84 -8.59
CA PHE A 45 -13.97 1.30 -7.27
C PHE A 45 -14.78 2.52 -6.83
N ASP A 46 -15.26 2.46 -5.60
CA ASP A 46 -15.87 3.55 -4.88
C ASP A 46 -15.21 3.63 -3.49
N PRO A 47 -14.64 4.79 -3.12
CA PRO A 47 -13.89 4.90 -1.86
C PRO A 47 -14.75 4.58 -0.63
N ASP A 48 -16.05 4.88 -0.70
CA ASP A 48 -17.00 4.57 0.36
C ASP A 48 -17.43 3.10 0.29
N PHE A 49 -17.91 2.62 -0.86
CA PHE A 49 -18.52 1.28 -0.92
C PHE A 49 -17.54 0.12 -1.01
N THR A 50 -16.43 0.26 -1.73
CA THR A 50 -15.52 -0.87 -1.99
C THR A 50 -14.85 -1.35 -0.70
N PRO A 51 -15.02 -2.62 -0.30
CA PRO A 51 -14.34 -3.15 0.87
C PRO A 51 -12.83 -3.32 0.63
N THR A 52 -12.07 -3.31 1.71
CA THR A 52 -10.68 -3.75 1.70
C THR A 52 -10.59 -5.27 1.64
N ARG A 53 -9.48 -5.78 1.12
CA ARG A 53 -9.18 -7.20 1.10
C ARG A 53 -7.88 -7.46 1.84
N ARG A 54 -7.89 -8.40 2.78
CA ARG A 54 -6.71 -8.81 3.60
C ARG A 54 -6.04 -7.67 4.42
N MET A 55 -6.67 -6.50 4.54
CA MET A 55 -6.15 -5.40 5.39
C MET A 55 -6.51 -5.59 6.88
N GLY A 56 -7.56 -6.34 7.19
CA GLY A 56 -8.00 -6.64 8.55
C GLY A 56 -9.04 -5.67 9.10
N LYS A 57 -9.57 -5.98 10.29
CA LYS A 57 -10.69 -5.25 10.91
C LYS A 57 -10.36 -3.80 11.25
N ILE A 58 -9.10 -3.50 11.58
CA ILE A 58 -8.69 -2.15 12.00
C ILE A 58 -8.75 -1.17 10.81
N PRO A 59 -8.09 -1.43 9.65
CA PRO A 59 -8.24 -0.56 8.48
C PRO A 59 -9.68 -0.48 7.95
N GLU A 60 -10.43 -1.59 7.96
CA GLU A 60 -11.84 -1.59 7.55
C GLU A 60 -12.69 -0.66 8.41
N THR A 61 -12.54 -0.75 9.73
CA THR A 61 -13.27 0.12 10.65
C THR A 61 -12.80 1.56 10.50
N PHE A 62 -11.49 1.78 10.39
CA PHE A 62 -10.89 3.09 10.28
C PHE A 62 -11.43 3.85 9.05
N ARG A 63 -11.40 3.25 7.85
CA ARG A 63 -11.81 3.95 6.62
C ARG A 63 -13.25 4.45 6.61
N LYS A 64 -14.12 3.88 7.46
CA LYS A 64 -15.54 4.25 7.59
C LYS A 64 -15.81 5.33 8.63
N ARG A 65 -14.80 5.79 9.37
CA ARG A 65 -15.00 6.81 10.41
C ARG A 65 -15.17 8.20 9.80
N LYS A 66 -16.01 9.01 10.44
CA LYS A 66 -16.21 10.41 10.07
C LYS A 66 -14.86 11.15 10.01
N GLY A 67 -14.65 11.89 8.92
CA GLY A 67 -13.45 12.69 8.69
C GLY A 67 -12.24 11.91 8.17
N VAL A 68 -12.40 10.62 7.85
CA VAL A 68 -11.39 9.83 7.15
C VAL A 68 -11.58 10.01 5.64
N LEU A 69 -10.49 10.31 4.94
CA LEU A 69 -10.44 10.37 3.48
C LEU A 69 -9.80 9.09 2.95
N ARG A 70 -10.16 8.67 1.73
CA ARG A 70 -9.57 7.52 1.04
C ARG A 70 -9.10 7.93 -0.35
N SER A 71 -7.89 7.51 -0.70
CA SER A 71 -7.32 7.81 -2.03
C SER A 71 -7.97 7.00 -3.14
N GLY A 72 -7.91 7.52 -4.38
CA GLY A 72 -8.72 7.04 -5.50
C GLY A 72 -8.19 5.83 -6.29
N ASN A 73 -7.07 5.22 -5.89
CA ASN A 73 -6.54 4.06 -6.62
C ASN A 73 -7.43 2.82 -6.37
N PRO A 74 -7.92 2.13 -7.42
CA PRO A 74 -8.90 1.04 -7.29
C PRO A 74 -8.38 -0.21 -6.59
N ARG A 75 -7.05 -0.41 -6.55
CA ARG A 75 -6.41 -1.58 -5.93
C ARG A 75 -5.62 -1.20 -4.69
N ASP A 76 -4.90 -0.08 -4.75
CA ASP A 76 -3.84 0.28 -3.81
C ASP A 76 -4.19 1.45 -2.90
N SER A 77 -5.48 1.80 -2.77
CA SER A 77 -5.93 2.95 -1.96
C SER A 77 -5.41 2.94 -0.51
N PHE A 78 -5.32 4.13 0.07
CA PHE A 78 -5.00 4.39 1.48
C PHE A 78 -6.07 5.27 2.10
N ALA A 79 -6.39 5.02 3.36
CA ALA A 79 -7.22 5.90 4.17
C ALA A 79 -6.36 6.77 5.08
N ALA A 80 -6.72 8.04 5.27
CA ALA A 80 -6.03 8.98 6.12
C ALA A 80 -6.98 9.88 6.91
N ARG A 81 -6.58 10.27 8.12
CA ARG A 81 -7.29 11.27 8.93
C ARG A 81 -6.32 12.10 9.76
N GLY A 82 -6.56 13.40 9.79
CA GLY A 82 -5.70 14.40 10.43
C GLY A 82 -5.38 15.56 9.46
N PRO A 83 -4.56 16.53 9.89
CA PRO A 83 -4.28 17.74 9.12
C PRO A 83 -3.72 17.50 7.71
N ASN A 84 -2.95 16.43 7.51
CA ASN A 84 -2.33 16.11 6.22
C ASN A 84 -3.11 15.09 5.38
N ALA A 85 -4.30 14.68 5.82
CA ALA A 85 -5.05 13.60 5.17
C ALA A 85 -5.40 13.89 3.71
N SER A 86 -5.82 15.12 3.40
CA SER A 86 -6.14 15.54 2.03
C SER A 86 -4.90 15.48 1.14
N THR A 87 -3.79 16.07 1.57
CA THR A 87 -2.51 16.05 0.85
C THR A 87 -2.03 14.63 0.58
N ILE A 88 -2.07 13.76 1.60
CA ILE A 88 -1.58 12.39 1.47
C ILE A 88 -2.43 11.57 0.49
N THR A 89 -3.76 11.76 0.50
CA THR A 89 -4.69 10.95 -0.30
C THR A 89 -5.03 11.52 -1.68
N ALA A 90 -4.71 12.79 -1.93
CA ALA A 90 -5.00 13.46 -3.20
C ALA A 90 -4.27 12.81 -4.39
N HIS A 91 -4.83 12.95 -5.60
CA HIS A 91 -4.18 12.63 -6.88
C HIS A 91 -3.37 11.32 -6.86
N HIS A 92 -3.96 10.24 -6.36
CA HIS A 92 -3.31 8.94 -6.32
C HIS A 92 -3.38 8.32 -7.72
N SER A 93 -2.22 8.18 -8.37
CA SER A 93 -2.15 7.65 -9.74
C SER A 93 -2.72 6.24 -9.85
N LEU A 94 -3.29 5.94 -11.02
CA LEU A 94 -3.76 4.60 -11.38
C LEU A 94 -2.58 3.67 -11.67
N GLU A 95 -1.71 4.10 -12.59
CA GLU A 95 -0.44 3.46 -12.88
C GLU A 95 0.57 3.68 -11.75
N PHE A 96 1.46 2.71 -11.57
CA PHE A 96 2.51 2.75 -10.55
C PHE A 96 1.99 3.11 -9.15
N GLY A 97 0.93 2.41 -8.71
CA GLY A 97 0.09 2.78 -7.56
C GLY A 97 0.82 2.88 -6.22
N LEU A 98 2.00 2.27 -6.06
CA LEU A 98 2.80 2.38 -4.83
C LEU A 98 4.12 3.15 -5.04
N GLY A 99 4.26 3.82 -6.19
CA GLY A 99 5.43 4.62 -6.58
C GLY A 99 5.36 6.10 -6.20
N GLU A 100 5.99 6.97 -6.99
CA GLU A 100 6.19 8.39 -6.64
C GLU A 100 4.91 9.24 -6.54
N ASN A 101 3.85 8.86 -7.27
CA ASN A 101 2.55 9.55 -7.23
C ASN A 101 1.55 8.88 -6.27
N SER A 102 2.06 8.24 -5.22
CA SER A 102 1.27 7.51 -4.22
C SER A 102 1.32 8.16 -2.83
N PRO A 103 0.38 7.80 -1.93
CA PRO A 103 0.47 8.13 -0.52
C PRO A 103 1.79 7.69 0.15
N LEU A 104 2.42 6.60 -0.31
CA LEU A 104 3.69 6.14 0.28
C LEU A 104 4.82 7.15 0.04
N ALA A 105 4.95 7.66 -1.18
CA ALA A 105 5.98 8.63 -1.54
C ALA A 105 5.80 9.94 -0.78
N ARG A 106 4.54 10.40 -0.62
CA ARG A 106 4.21 11.58 0.18
C ARG A 106 4.61 11.40 1.63
N LEU A 107 4.28 10.26 2.25
CA LEU A 107 4.68 9.97 3.62
C LEU A 107 6.22 9.86 3.77
N ALA A 108 6.93 9.42 2.74
CA ALA A 108 8.39 9.39 2.73
C ALA A 108 9.05 10.77 2.51
N ALA A 109 8.27 11.83 2.27
CA ALA A 109 8.79 13.19 2.16
C ALA A 109 9.41 13.65 3.49
N HIS A 110 10.46 14.46 3.40
CA HIS A 110 11.24 14.93 4.57
C HIS A 110 10.38 15.67 5.60
N ASP A 111 9.46 16.50 5.14
CA ASP A 111 8.65 17.42 5.92
C ASP A 111 7.59 16.70 6.76
N LEU A 112 7.08 15.55 6.31
CA LEU A 112 6.09 14.78 7.07
C LEU A 112 6.69 13.93 8.19
N ASN A 113 7.99 13.61 8.13
CA ASN A 113 8.69 12.79 9.13
C ASN A 113 7.89 11.54 9.55
N ALA A 114 7.27 10.86 8.57
CA ALA A 114 6.32 9.79 8.84
C ALA A 114 7.00 8.59 9.51
N ARG A 115 6.24 7.93 10.39
CA ARG A 115 6.68 6.71 11.07
C ARG A 115 5.70 5.59 10.80
N VAL A 116 6.23 4.39 10.64
CA VAL A 116 5.45 3.17 10.45
C VAL A 116 5.32 2.46 11.79
N LEU A 117 4.11 2.01 12.08
CA LEU A 117 3.81 1.10 13.19
C LEU A 117 3.34 -0.22 12.61
N LEU A 118 4.11 -1.29 12.82
CA LEU A 118 3.67 -2.65 12.58
C LEU A 118 3.12 -3.20 13.90
N LEU A 119 1.82 -3.49 13.96
CA LEU A 119 1.13 -3.91 15.18
C LEU A 119 0.63 -5.34 15.03
N GLY A 120 1.28 -6.29 15.71
CA GLY A 120 0.98 -7.73 15.63
C GLY A 120 1.36 -8.37 14.30
N VAL A 121 2.15 -7.68 13.47
CA VAL A 121 2.62 -8.12 12.16
C VAL A 121 4.09 -7.76 11.96
N GLY A 122 4.77 -8.47 11.05
CA GLY A 122 6.16 -8.22 10.67
C GLY A 122 6.29 -7.47 9.36
N HIS A 123 7.54 -7.36 8.86
CA HIS A 123 7.83 -6.64 7.61
C HIS A 123 7.20 -7.27 6.36
N GLY A 124 6.80 -8.55 6.40
CA GLY A 124 6.00 -9.16 5.32
C GLY A 124 4.65 -8.48 5.08
N ASN A 125 4.19 -7.60 5.98
CA ASN A 125 2.98 -6.78 5.83
C ASN A 125 3.29 -5.27 5.69
N ASN A 126 4.55 -4.89 5.46
CA ASN A 126 4.98 -3.51 5.45
C ASN A 126 4.92 -2.92 4.03
N THR A 127 3.79 -2.29 3.70
CA THR A 127 3.54 -1.70 2.38
C THR A 127 4.56 -0.63 1.99
N SER A 128 5.22 0.04 2.95
CA SER A 128 6.23 1.07 2.64
C SER A 128 7.41 0.52 1.86
N LEU A 129 7.75 -0.76 2.02
CA LEU A 129 8.84 -1.39 1.27
C LEU A 129 8.55 -1.52 -0.22
N HIS A 130 7.28 -1.52 -0.64
CA HIS A 130 6.96 -1.48 -2.07
C HIS A 130 7.52 -0.21 -2.70
N LEU A 131 7.45 0.96 -2.06
CA LEU A 131 8.04 2.20 -2.61
C LEU A 131 9.55 2.03 -2.92
N ALA A 132 10.27 1.24 -2.14
CA ALA A 132 11.66 0.90 -2.44
C ALA A 132 11.78 0.07 -3.72
N GLU A 133 10.86 -0.87 -3.99
CA GLU A 133 10.83 -1.60 -5.26
C GLU A 133 10.62 -0.68 -6.47
N TYR A 134 9.81 0.37 -6.34
CA TYR A 134 9.61 1.36 -7.41
C TYR A 134 10.87 2.20 -7.64
N ARG A 135 11.63 2.51 -6.59
CA ARG A 135 12.84 3.34 -6.66
C ARG A 135 14.10 2.59 -7.06
N ALA A 136 14.25 1.35 -6.60
CA ALA A 136 15.43 0.53 -6.82
C ALA A 136 15.57 0.09 -8.27
N ASN A 137 16.82 0.00 -8.73
CA ASN A 137 17.18 -0.60 -10.01
C ASN A 137 17.89 -1.94 -9.81
N PHE A 138 17.13 -3.04 -9.88
CA PHE A 138 17.64 -4.41 -9.78
C PHE A 138 17.33 -5.22 -11.07
N PRO A 139 18.18 -6.18 -11.48
CA PRO A 139 18.10 -6.75 -12.83
C PRO A 139 16.80 -7.53 -13.12
N GLY A 140 16.17 -8.12 -12.10
CA GLY A 140 14.88 -8.81 -12.19
C GLY A 140 13.63 -7.91 -12.19
N LYS A 141 13.76 -6.58 -12.18
CA LYS A 141 12.61 -5.66 -12.13
C LYS A 141 11.82 -5.70 -13.43
N ARG A 142 10.50 -5.88 -13.32
CA ARG A 142 9.59 -5.93 -14.47
C ARG A 142 8.46 -4.93 -14.34
N ILE A 143 8.09 -4.36 -15.49
CA ILE A 143 6.83 -3.64 -15.65
C ILE A 143 5.83 -4.63 -16.25
N ILE A 144 4.66 -4.72 -15.63
CA ILE A 144 3.57 -5.61 -16.03
C ILE A 144 2.32 -4.80 -16.34
N LYS A 145 1.46 -5.36 -17.18
CA LYS A 145 0.12 -4.81 -17.41
C LYS A 145 -0.82 -5.29 -16.32
N GLN A 146 -1.65 -4.38 -15.86
CA GLN A 146 -2.66 -4.59 -14.83
C GLN A 146 -4.00 -4.04 -15.33
N GLY A 147 -5.08 -4.49 -14.68
CA GLY A 147 -6.44 -4.08 -15.02
C GLY A 147 -7.27 -3.85 -13.76
N ALA A 148 -8.14 -2.83 -13.80
CA ALA A 148 -9.11 -2.57 -12.74
C ALA A 148 -10.36 -1.82 -13.28
N PRO A 149 -11.53 -1.99 -12.65
CA PRO A 149 -12.71 -1.22 -13.00
C PRO A 149 -12.68 0.18 -12.33
N ILE A 150 -12.79 1.22 -13.16
CA ILE A 150 -12.79 2.63 -12.73
C ILE A 150 -14.03 3.37 -13.22
N LEU A 151 -14.31 4.53 -12.63
CA LEU A 151 -15.30 5.48 -13.16
C LEU A 151 -14.61 6.57 -13.99
N VAL A 152 -15.05 6.75 -15.23
CA VAL A 152 -14.64 7.85 -16.11
C VAL A 152 -15.90 8.61 -16.49
N ASN A 153 -16.01 9.87 -16.07
CA ASN A 153 -17.20 10.71 -16.30
C ASN A 153 -18.53 10.06 -15.84
N GLY A 154 -18.48 9.30 -14.73
CA GLY A 154 -19.65 8.60 -14.19
C GLY A 154 -19.94 7.23 -14.83
N GLU A 155 -19.19 6.84 -15.86
CA GLU A 155 -19.35 5.54 -16.52
C GLU A 155 -18.27 4.55 -16.05
N ARG A 156 -18.67 3.31 -15.75
CA ARG A 156 -17.74 2.21 -15.46
C ARG A 156 -16.94 1.87 -16.71
N ARG A 157 -15.61 1.79 -16.58
CA ARG A 157 -14.70 1.28 -17.61
C ARG A 157 -13.68 0.32 -17.01
N TRP A 158 -13.30 -0.71 -17.76
CA TRP A 158 -12.11 -1.50 -17.45
C TRP A 158 -10.90 -0.72 -17.95
N ALA A 159 -10.03 -0.29 -17.04
CA ALA A 159 -8.81 0.41 -17.40
C ALA A 159 -7.63 -0.56 -17.32
N GLU A 160 -6.85 -0.60 -18.40
CA GLU A 160 -5.54 -1.25 -18.42
C GLU A 160 -4.46 -0.20 -18.15
N PHE A 161 -3.46 -0.57 -17.36
CA PHE A 161 -2.36 0.32 -16.97
C PHE A 161 -1.10 -0.48 -16.63
N GLU A 162 0.02 0.21 -16.52
CA GLU A 162 1.30 -0.39 -16.16
C GLU A 162 1.58 -0.31 -14.66
N ASP A 163 2.31 -1.30 -14.15
CA ASP A 163 2.78 -1.31 -12.78
C ASP A 163 4.08 -2.11 -12.61
N VAL A 164 4.75 -1.95 -11.46
CA VAL A 164 5.89 -2.80 -11.09
C VAL A 164 5.37 -4.16 -10.62
N ASP A 165 6.02 -5.23 -11.07
CA ASP A 165 5.80 -6.59 -10.55
C ASP A 165 6.45 -6.73 -9.16
N THR A 166 5.69 -6.37 -8.12
CA THR A 166 6.15 -6.30 -6.74
C THR A 166 6.28 -7.68 -6.10
N ASN A 167 7.27 -7.84 -5.21
CA ASN A 167 7.50 -9.05 -4.42
C ASN A 167 7.82 -8.70 -2.96
N SER A 168 7.06 -9.27 -2.02
CA SER A 168 7.22 -9.05 -0.58
C SER A 168 7.96 -10.17 0.17
N ASP A 169 8.42 -11.22 -0.52
CA ASP A 169 8.97 -12.43 0.12
C ASP A 169 10.23 -12.15 0.95
N ASP A 170 11.07 -11.20 0.52
CA ASP A 170 12.30 -10.80 1.19
C ASP A 170 12.13 -9.62 2.16
N PHE A 171 10.93 -9.05 2.29
CA PHE A 171 10.66 -7.95 3.21
C PHE A 171 11.01 -8.27 4.66
N PRO A 172 10.75 -9.49 5.19
CA PRO A 172 11.23 -9.88 6.52
C PRO A 172 12.75 -9.76 6.69
N LEU A 173 13.52 -10.11 5.66
CA LEU A 173 14.99 -10.04 5.68
C LEU A 173 15.46 -8.58 5.63
N ILE A 174 14.90 -7.77 4.72
CA ILE A 174 15.18 -6.33 4.65
C ILE A 174 14.91 -5.65 5.99
N GLY A 175 13.79 -5.97 6.64
CA GLY A 175 13.44 -5.41 7.95
C GLY A 175 14.41 -5.83 9.06
N ALA A 176 14.86 -7.09 9.06
CA ALA A 176 15.84 -7.59 10.02
C ALA A 176 17.20 -6.91 9.85
N ASP A 177 17.66 -6.77 8.60
CA ASP A 177 18.91 -6.11 8.26
C ASP A 177 18.86 -4.62 8.58
N PHE A 178 17.76 -3.92 8.24
CA PHE A 178 17.54 -2.53 8.63
C PHE A 178 17.65 -2.32 10.14
N ALA A 179 16.99 -3.18 10.92
CA ALA A 179 17.01 -3.09 12.38
C ALA A 179 18.42 -3.31 12.95
N ARG A 180 19.15 -4.31 12.43
CA ARG A 180 20.52 -4.63 12.83
C ARG A 180 21.50 -3.51 12.49
N ASP A 181 21.43 -2.99 11.26
CA ASP A 181 22.45 -2.11 10.71
C ASP A 181 22.26 -0.65 11.16
N THR A 182 21.02 -0.24 11.45
CA THR A 182 20.71 1.17 11.75
C THR A 182 20.34 1.42 13.22
N GLY A 183 19.80 0.42 13.92
CA GLY A 183 19.23 0.60 15.26
C GLY A 183 18.02 1.54 15.32
N LEU A 184 17.46 1.96 14.18
CA LEU A 184 16.34 2.92 14.10
C LEU A 184 14.97 2.28 14.40
N GLN A 185 14.91 0.95 14.43
CA GLN A 185 13.70 0.20 14.78
C GLN A 185 13.56 0.03 16.28
N ARG A 186 12.44 0.50 16.82
CA ARG A 186 12.04 0.22 18.20
C ARG A 186 11.09 -0.96 18.21
N ALA A 187 11.43 -1.99 18.99
CA ALA A 187 10.55 -3.11 19.28
C ALA A 187 9.92 -2.94 20.67
N GLY A 188 8.67 -3.37 20.82
CA GLY A 188 7.95 -3.35 22.09
C GLY A 188 6.66 -4.16 22.02
N LYS A 189 5.79 -3.97 23.00
CA LYS A 189 4.47 -4.59 23.03
C LYS A 189 3.36 -3.55 23.19
N ILE A 190 2.24 -3.78 22.51
CA ILE A 190 0.96 -3.11 22.76
C ILE A 190 -0.01 -4.19 23.23
N ALA A 191 -0.29 -4.19 24.54
CA ALA A 191 -0.89 -5.32 25.22
C ALA A 191 -0.12 -6.62 24.93
N GLN A 192 -0.76 -7.61 24.29
CA GLN A 192 -0.12 -8.89 23.96
C GLN A 192 0.59 -8.87 22.60
N ALA A 193 0.30 -7.90 21.74
CA ALA A 193 0.84 -7.84 20.38
C ALA A 193 2.26 -7.29 20.37
N ASP A 194 3.16 -7.95 19.64
CA ASP A 194 4.47 -7.39 19.30
C ASP A 194 4.29 -6.20 18.37
N ALA A 195 5.08 -5.14 18.60
CA ALA A 195 5.00 -3.91 17.84
C ALA A 195 6.38 -3.44 17.42
N LEU A 196 6.49 -2.98 16.17
CA LEU A 196 7.69 -2.37 15.61
C LEU A 196 7.38 -0.93 15.19
N PHE A 197 8.27 0.01 15.51
CA PHE A 197 8.10 1.43 15.22
C PHE A 197 9.39 2.07 14.72
N PHE A 198 9.35 2.67 13.52
CA PHE A 198 10.52 3.20 12.83
C PHE A 198 10.16 4.33 11.85
N PRO A 199 11.12 5.21 11.48
CA PRO A 199 10.92 6.22 10.44
C PRO A 199 10.76 5.58 9.06
N GLN A 200 9.68 5.90 8.35
CA GLN A 200 9.38 5.31 7.04
C GLN A 200 10.50 5.59 6.04
N ARG A 201 10.91 6.86 5.94
CA ARG A 201 11.87 7.28 4.94
C ARG A 201 13.19 6.52 5.08
N ALA A 202 13.75 6.42 6.28
CA ALA A 202 15.01 5.72 6.47
C ALA A 202 14.91 4.23 6.11
N LEU A 203 13.75 3.60 6.37
CA LEU A 203 13.51 2.23 5.92
C LEU A 203 13.50 2.14 4.38
N VAL A 204 12.79 3.05 3.70
CA VAL A 204 12.70 3.05 2.23
C VAL A 204 14.07 3.28 1.60
N ASP A 205 14.80 4.30 2.07
CA ASP A 205 16.13 4.63 1.57
C ASP A 205 17.10 3.43 1.75
N TYR A 206 17.09 2.80 2.93
CA TYR A 206 17.86 1.58 3.18
C TYR A 206 17.45 0.42 2.27
N ALA A 207 16.15 0.21 2.10
CA ALA A 207 15.62 -0.90 1.31
C ALA A 207 15.95 -0.76 -0.19
N VAL A 208 16.05 0.47 -0.72
CA VAL A 208 16.50 0.70 -2.09
C VAL A 208 17.91 0.15 -2.28
N GLU A 209 18.86 0.56 -1.45
CA GLU A 209 20.25 0.09 -1.51
C GLU A 209 20.37 -1.42 -1.28
N TRP A 210 19.54 -1.96 -0.39
CA TRP A 210 19.48 -3.39 -0.14
C TRP A 210 19.02 -4.16 -1.39
N MET A 211 17.93 -3.73 -2.02
CA MET A 211 17.37 -4.41 -3.20
C MET A 211 18.32 -4.35 -4.40
N GLU A 212 18.98 -3.21 -4.63
CA GLU A 212 19.95 -3.05 -5.72
C GLU A 212 21.17 -3.97 -5.58
N ARG A 213 21.51 -4.35 -4.34
CA ARG A 213 22.62 -5.26 -4.05
C ARG A 213 22.22 -6.73 -4.08
N GLU A 214 21.08 -7.07 -3.46
CA GLU A 214 20.72 -8.46 -3.15
C GLU A 214 19.75 -9.08 -4.17
N ARG A 215 18.86 -8.27 -4.78
CA ARG A 215 17.94 -8.78 -5.81
C ARG A 215 18.65 -8.89 -7.14
N LYS A 216 18.50 -10.05 -7.78
CA LYS A 216 19.08 -10.36 -9.08
C LYS A 216 18.00 -10.47 -10.13
#